data_AF-A0A2G3J6H3-F1
#
_entry.id   AF-A0A2G3J6H3-F1
#
_cell.length_a   1.000
_cell.length_b   1.000
_cell.length_c   1.000
_cell.angle_alpha   90.00
_cell.angle_beta   90.00
_cell.angle_gamma   90.00
#
_symmetry.space_group_name_H-M   'P 1'
#
loop_
_entity.id
_entity.type
_entity.pdbx_description
1 polymer ?
#
loop_
_entity_poly.entity_id
_entity_poly.type
_entity_poly.pdbx_seq_one_letter_code
_entity_poly.pdbx_strand_id
1 'polypeptide(L)'
;MKKTIQILITLAIVAAAIFTGMRLWNHYEVEPWTRDGRVRAQVIQVAPDVSGQVTAVAVRDNQEVKTGQLLFEIDRERFALSLRQAEAAVQAQRSALKQAEREASRNKSLSGVISQESIEQTLARVESLQAALAQAVANHDVAKLNLARSRVYASVNGVITNLDLQKGGFATAGKPTLALVDRDSFYVEGYFEETKLGKIKLNAPVTLNIMGQKTEIKGHVESIAAGIADRDRAPSSNLLPNINPTFNWVRLAQRIPVRVAIDKVPDDVRLLAGQTVTVKVQPEDKKHQATAPATTVSAQPAAKK
;
A
#
# COMPACT_ATOMS: atom_id res chain seq x y z
N MET A 1 37.06 -26.79 -58.97
CA MET A 1 35.82 -26.01 -58.75
C MET A 1 34.77 -26.76 -57.92
N LYS A 2 34.44 -28.04 -58.18
CA LYS A 2 33.44 -28.77 -57.37
C LYS A 2 33.85 -28.96 -55.89
N LYS A 3 35.12 -29.31 -55.61
CA LYS A 3 35.63 -29.45 -54.23
C LYS A 3 35.64 -28.13 -53.44
N THR A 4 35.97 -27.01 -54.09
CA THR A 4 35.97 -25.69 -53.45
C THR A 4 34.54 -25.22 -53.13
N ILE A 5 33.57 -25.53 -54.00
CA ILE A 5 32.14 -25.27 -53.74
C ILE A 5 31.64 -26.10 -52.56
N GLN A 6 31.99 -27.40 -52.48
CA GLN A 6 31.62 -28.25 -51.34
C GLN A 6 32.20 -27.73 -50.02
N ILE A 7 33.48 -27.31 -50.02
CA ILE A 7 34.12 -26.73 -48.83
C ILE A 7 33.42 -25.43 -48.39
N LEU A 8 33.07 -24.55 -49.34
CA LEU A 8 32.35 -23.32 -49.03
C LEU A 8 30.95 -23.58 -48.46
N ILE A 9 30.23 -24.59 -48.99
CA ILE A 9 28.91 -24.98 -48.47
C ILE A 9 29.03 -25.53 -47.04
N THR A 10 29.99 -26.42 -46.78
CA THR A 10 30.22 -26.94 -45.42
C THR A 10 30.58 -25.82 -44.44
N LEU A 11 31.45 -24.89 -44.85
CA LEU A 11 31.87 -23.77 -44.01
C LEU A 11 30.73 -22.78 -43.73
N ALA A 12 29.85 -22.55 -44.72
CA ALA A 12 28.63 -21.77 -44.54
C ALA A 12 27.64 -22.43 -43.56
N ILE A 13 27.46 -23.75 -43.64
CA ILE A 13 26.60 -24.51 -42.70
C ILE A 13 27.16 -24.44 -41.28
N VAL A 14 28.48 -24.62 -41.11
CA VAL A 14 29.13 -24.52 -39.79
C VAL A 14 29.02 -23.10 -39.23
N ALA A 15 29.22 -22.07 -40.05
CA ALA A 15 29.05 -20.68 -39.64
C ALA A 15 27.59 -20.38 -39.22
N ALA A 16 26.60 -20.88 -39.98
CA ALA A 16 25.19 -20.73 -39.62
C ALA A 16 24.84 -21.48 -38.31
N ALA A 17 25.41 -22.67 -38.09
CA ALA A 17 25.23 -23.43 -36.86
C ALA A 17 25.83 -22.70 -35.65
N ILE A 18 27.06 -22.16 -35.78
CA ILE A 18 27.71 -21.37 -34.73
C ILE A 18 26.89 -20.10 -34.44
N PHE A 19 26.47 -19.38 -35.47
CA PHE A 19 25.65 -18.17 -35.32
C PHE A 19 24.34 -18.46 -34.59
N THR A 20 23.64 -19.53 -34.99
CA THR A 20 22.38 -19.94 -34.35
C THR A 20 22.61 -20.38 -32.91
N GLY A 21 23.68 -21.14 -32.66
CA GLY A 21 24.08 -21.56 -31.31
C GLY A 21 24.39 -20.37 -30.40
N MET A 22 25.15 -19.39 -30.88
CA MET A 22 25.43 -18.14 -30.14
C MET A 22 24.15 -17.33 -29.88
N ARG A 23 23.24 -17.26 -30.85
CA ARG A 23 21.94 -16.56 -30.70
C ARG A 23 21.07 -17.21 -29.63
N LEU A 24 20.98 -18.54 -29.64
CA LEU A 24 20.25 -19.30 -28.61
C LEU A 24 20.92 -19.15 -27.25
N TRP A 25 22.24 -19.26 -27.17
CA TRP A 25 22.99 -19.06 -25.94
C TRP A 25 22.72 -17.68 -25.34
N ASN A 26 22.78 -16.63 -26.15
CA ASN A 26 22.48 -15.28 -25.68
C ASN A 26 21.03 -15.15 -25.20
N HIS A 27 20.07 -15.71 -25.92
CA HIS A 27 18.66 -15.61 -25.55
C HIS A 27 18.33 -16.37 -24.24
N TYR A 28 18.88 -17.56 -24.05
CA TYR A 28 18.55 -18.40 -22.88
C TYR A 28 19.42 -18.09 -21.66
N GLU A 29 20.71 -17.81 -21.87
CA GLU A 29 21.68 -17.68 -20.79
C GLU A 29 22.00 -16.23 -20.43
N VAL A 30 22.00 -15.32 -21.42
CA VAL A 30 22.58 -13.98 -21.27
C VAL A 30 21.52 -12.90 -21.11
N GLU A 31 20.39 -13.00 -21.82
CA GLU A 31 19.32 -12.01 -21.78
C GLU A 31 18.58 -12.03 -20.43
N PRO A 32 18.43 -10.87 -19.76
CA PRO A 32 17.71 -10.78 -18.49
C PRO A 32 16.19 -10.88 -18.73
N TRP A 33 15.69 -12.11 -18.78
CA TRP A 33 14.26 -12.39 -18.78
C TRP A 33 13.88 -13.42 -17.71
N THR A 34 12.63 -13.38 -17.27
CA THR A 34 12.04 -14.38 -16.39
C THR A 34 10.60 -14.67 -16.81
N ARG A 35 10.21 -15.94 -16.77
CA ARG A 35 8.81 -16.38 -16.89
C ARG A 35 8.08 -16.37 -15.54
N ASP A 36 8.83 -16.31 -14.46
CA ASP A 36 8.31 -16.29 -13.10
C ASP A 36 8.12 -14.83 -12.68
N GLY A 37 7.16 -14.17 -13.31
CA GLY A 37 6.70 -12.85 -12.89
C GLY A 37 5.26 -12.93 -12.42
N ARG A 38 4.89 -12.06 -11.49
CA ARG A 38 3.54 -11.96 -10.94
C ARG A 38 3.07 -10.51 -10.99
N VAL A 39 1.85 -10.32 -11.48
CA VAL A 39 1.14 -9.04 -11.32
C VAL A 39 0.72 -8.91 -9.85
N ARG A 40 1.00 -7.76 -9.26
CA ARG A 40 0.67 -7.42 -7.87
C ARG A 40 -0.11 -6.11 -7.87
N ALA A 41 -0.91 -5.93 -6.84
CA ALA A 41 -1.64 -4.69 -6.58
C ALA A 41 -1.66 -4.46 -5.07
N GLN A 42 -1.91 -3.23 -4.64
CA GLN A 42 -2.18 -2.98 -3.23
C GLN A 42 -3.54 -3.56 -2.88
N VAL A 43 -3.57 -4.39 -1.84
CA VAL A 43 -4.80 -4.98 -1.31
C VAL A 43 -5.09 -4.33 0.02
N ILE A 44 -6.15 -3.55 0.06
CA ILE A 44 -6.59 -2.86 1.27
C ILE A 44 -7.58 -3.76 1.99
N GLN A 45 -7.22 -4.17 3.19
CA GLN A 45 -8.12 -4.90 4.07
C GLN A 45 -9.07 -3.91 4.74
N VAL A 46 -10.32 -3.91 4.31
CA VAL A 46 -11.31 -2.98 4.84
C VAL A 46 -11.88 -3.58 6.12
N ALA A 47 -11.54 -2.95 7.24
CA ALA A 47 -12.08 -3.25 8.56
C ALA A 47 -12.94 -2.07 9.03
N PRO A 48 -14.06 -2.33 9.72
CA PRO A 48 -14.81 -1.25 10.35
C PRO A 48 -14.04 -0.70 11.56
N ASP A 49 -14.22 0.58 11.85
CA ASP A 49 -13.67 1.21 13.06
C ASP A 49 -14.56 1.02 14.29
N VAL A 50 -15.86 0.74 14.07
CA VAL A 50 -16.85 0.52 15.13
C VAL A 50 -17.47 -0.86 14.99
N SER A 51 -17.78 -1.51 16.10
CA SER A 51 -18.45 -2.82 16.12
C SER A 51 -19.96 -2.67 16.15
N GLY A 52 -20.68 -3.54 15.45
CA GLY A 52 -22.14 -3.58 15.50
C GLY A 52 -22.75 -4.50 14.45
N GLN A 53 -24.08 -4.58 14.48
CA GLN A 53 -24.83 -5.33 13.48
C GLN A 53 -24.85 -4.59 12.15
N VAL A 54 -24.70 -5.31 11.04
CA VAL A 54 -24.73 -4.76 9.68
C VAL A 54 -26.18 -4.62 9.23
N THR A 55 -26.63 -3.39 9.01
CA THR A 55 -28.00 -3.08 8.58
C THR A 55 -28.16 -3.15 7.06
N ALA A 56 -27.11 -2.79 6.32
CA ALA A 56 -27.11 -2.82 4.87
C ALA A 56 -25.71 -3.11 4.32
N VAL A 57 -25.66 -3.87 3.23
CA VAL A 57 -24.45 -4.06 2.41
C VAL A 57 -24.81 -3.52 1.03
N ALA A 58 -24.13 -2.45 0.60
CA ALA A 58 -24.44 -1.71 -0.63
C ALA A 58 -23.68 -2.23 -1.86
N VAL A 59 -22.80 -3.21 -1.65
CA VAL A 59 -21.88 -3.75 -2.66
C VAL A 59 -21.99 -5.26 -2.77
N ARG A 60 -21.53 -5.80 -3.88
CA ARG A 60 -21.45 -7.24 -4.15
C ARG A 60 -20.00 -7.67 -4.32
N ASP A 61 -19.76 -8.97 -4.16
CA ASP A 61 -18.45 -9.54 -4.44
C ASP A 61 -18.07 -9.36 -5.92
N ASN A 62 -16.80 -9.11 -6.20
CA ASN A 62 -16.25 -8.82 -7.53
C ASN A 62 -16.82 -7.57 -8.23
N GLN A 63 -17.46 -6.67 -7.49
CA GLN A 63 -17.96 -5.40 -8.01
C GLN A 63 -16.85 -4.33 -8.05
N GLU A 64 -16.83 -3.53 -9.11
CA GLU A 64 -15.99 -2.32 -9.18
C GLU A 64 -16.61 -1.19 -8.36
N VAL A 65 -15.78 -0.54 -7.54
CA VAL A 65 -16.17 0.58 -6.70
C VAL A 65 -15.23 1.76 -6.87
N LYS A 66 -15.78 2.96 -6.67
CA LYS A 66 -15.03 4.22 -6.69
C LYS A 66 -14.71 4.68 -5.27
N THR A 67 -13.67 5.49 -5.16
CA THR A 67 -13.31 6.17 -3.90
C THR A 67 -14.52 6.92 -3.34
N GLY A 68 -14.79 6.75 -2.04
CA GLY A 68 -15.93 7.36 -1.34
C GLY A 68 -17.28 6.65 -1.54
N GLN A 69 -17.33 5.54 -2.29
CA GLN A 69 -18.55 4.75 -2.43
C GLN A 69 -18.86 3.99 -1.13
N LEU A 70 -20.13 4.00 -0.69
CA LEU A 70 -20.58 3.25 0.47
C LEU A 70 -20.44 1.74 0.22
N LEU A 71 -19.77 1.05 1.15
CA LEU A 71 -19.58 -0.39 1.12
C LEU A 71 -20.67 -1.09 1.94
N PHE A 72 -20.73 -0.76 3.23
CA PHE A 72 -21.74 -1.29 4.15
C PHE A 72 -22.02 -0.30 5.28
N GLU A 73 -23.17 -0.47 5.91
CA GLU A 73 -23.64 0.31 7.04
C GLU A 73 -23.84 -0.58 8.25
N ILE A 74 -23.27 -0.14 9.37
CA ILE A 74 -23.47 -0.69 10.71
C ILE A 74 -24.60 0.09 11.38
N ASP A 75 -25.37 -0.59 12.24
CA ASP A 75 -26.52 -0.05 12.99
C ASP A 75 -26.29 1.39 13.49
N ARG A 76 -26.80 2.31 12.67
CA ARG A 76 -26.62 3.75 12.82
C ARG A 76 -27.54 4.30 13.91
N GLU A 77 -28.70 3.69 14.13
CA GLU A 77 -29.67 4.19 15.10
C GLU A 77 -29.10 4.16 16.52
N ARG A 78 -28.37 3.08 16.85
CA ARG A 78 -27.67 2.97 18.14
C ARG A 78 -26.65 4.08 18.34
N PHE A 79 -25.85 4.40 17.32
CA PHE A 79 -24.88 5.50 17.41
C PHE A 79 -25.55 6.88 17.42
N ALA A 80 -26.68 7.05 16.73
CA ALA A 80 -27.45 8.29 16.74
C ALA A 80 -28.10 8.55 18.11
N LEU A 81 -28.55 7.49 18.80
CA LEU A 81 -29.02 7.57 20.19
C LEU A 81 -27.89 7.98 21.14
N SER A 82 -26.70 7.36 20.99
CA SER A 82 -25.53 7.72 21.80
C SER A 82 -25.09 9.17 21.59
N LEU A 83 -25.13 9.67 20.35
CA LEU A 83 -24.87 11.07 20.04
C LEU A 83 -25.88 11.99 20.74
N ARG A 84 -27.19 11.71 20.62
CA ARG A 84 -28.23 12.50 21.31
C ARG A 84 -28.05 12.53 22.83
N GLN A 85 -27.64 11.42 23.43
CA GLN A 85 -27.34 11.36 24.86
C GLN A 85 -26.15 12.26 25.22
N ALA A 86 -25.09 12.24 24.41
CA ALA A 86 -23.92 13.09 24.63
C ALA A 86 -24.24 14.58 24.41
N GLU A 87 -25.05 14.93 23.41
CA GLU A 87 -25.57 16.28 23.19
C GLU A 87 -26.35 16.80 24.41
N ALA A 88 -27.23 15.96 24.99
CA ALA A 88 -27.96 16.29 26.21
C ALA A 88 -27.03 16.52 27.41
N ALA A 89 -25.97 15.71 27.55
CA ALA A 89 -24.97 15.88 28.61
C ALA A 89 -24.19 17.19 28.47
N VAL A 90 -23.78 17.55 27.25
CA VAL A 90 -23.15 18.86 26.96
C VAL A 90 -24.08 20.00 27.36
N GLN A 91 -25.37 19.91 27.00
CA GLN A 91 -26.33 20.95 27.34
C GLN A 91 -26.58 21.08 28.86
N ALA A 92 -26.60 19.96 29.58
CA ALA A 92 -26.70 19.95 31.04
C ALA A 92 -25.49 20.63 31.69
N GLN A 93 -24.26 20.27 31.29
CA GLN A 93 -23.04 20.89 31.82
C GLN A 93 -22.94 22.37 31.46
N ARG A 94 -23.35 22.75 30.25
CA ARG A 94 -23.38 24.14 29.82
C ARG A 94 -24.35 24.98 30.65
N SER A 95 -25.49 24.41 31.02
CA SER A 95 -26.48 25.08 31.88
C SER A 95 -25.97 25.23 33.31
N ALA A 96 -25.31 24.21 33.84
CA ALA A 96 -24.68 24.24 35.16
C ALA A 96 -23.54 25.27 35.22
N LEU A 97 -22.66 25.32 34.22
CA LEU A 97 -21.59 26.32 34.11
C LEU A 97 -22.17 27.74 34.09
N LYS A 98 -23.16 28.00 33.22
CA LYS A 98 -23.84 29.31 33.19
C LYS A 98 -24.46 29.70 34.52
N GLN A 99 -24.96 28.73 35.29
CA GLN A 99 -25.49 29.01 36.64
C GLN A 99 -24.38 29.41 37.60
N ALA A 100 -23.28 28.66 37.63
CA ALA A 100 -22.13 28.96 38.47
C ALA A 100 -21.45 30.29 38.10
N GLU A 101 -21.36 30.63 36.80
CA GLU A 101 -20.84 31.92 36.34
C GLU A 101 -21.71 33.09 36.83
N ARG A 102 -23.05 32.94 36.82
CA ARG A 102 -23.97 33.95 37.36
C ARG A 102 -23.79 34.11 38.87
N GLU A 103 -23.59 33.00 39.58
CA GLU A 103 -23.34 33.01 41.02
C GLU A 103 -22.00 33.67 41.36
N ALA A 104 -20.93 33.32 40.64
CA ALA A 104 -19.61 33.96 40.76
C ALA A 104 -19.68 35.46 40.49
N SER A 105 -20.40 35.87 39.44
CA SER A 105 -20.58 37.29 39.09
C SER A 105 -21.34 38.04 40.17
N ARG A 106 -22.39 37.43 40.75
CA ARG A 106 -23.16 38.00 41.86
C ARG A 106 -22.29 38.17 43.11
N ASN A 107 -21.54 37.13 43.48
CA ASN A 107 -20.65 37.14 44.64
C ASN A 107 -19.56 38.22 44.47
N LYS A 108 -18.97 38.33 43.27
CA LYS A 108 -18.00 39.37 42.95
C LYS A 108 -18.58 40.79 43.05
N SER A 109 -19.86 40.99 42.69
CA SER A 109 -20.52 42.30 42.81
C SER A 109 -20.83 42.72 44.26
N LEU A 110 -20.88 41.75 45.19
CA LEU A 110 -21.11 41.96 46.62
C LEU A 110 -19.79 42.03 47.42
N SER A 111 -18.70 42.39 46.76
CA SER A 111 -17.36 42.46 47.36
C SER A 111 -17.37 43.37 48.60
N GLY A 112 -16.92 42.84 49.74
CA GLY A 112 -16.95 43.50 51.05
C GLY A 112 -18.05 43.01 52.01
N VAL A 113 -19.05 42.27 51.52
CA VAL A 113 -20.11 41.65 52.35
C VAL A 113 -19.92 40.15 52.51
N ILE A 114 -19.23 39.50 51.57
CA ILE A 114 -18.93 38.06 51.59
C ILE A 114 -17.44 37.79 51.85
N SER A 115 -17.13 36.61 52.39
CA SER A 115 -15.74 36.20 52.66
C SER A 115 -14.96 35.94 51.37
N GLN A 116 -13.64 36.16 51.41
CA GLN A 116 -12.74 35.82 50.30
C GLN A 116 -12.79 34.32 49.97
N GLU A 117 -12.90 33.47 50.99
CA GLU A 117 -13.06 32.02 50.84
C GLU A 117 -14.29 31.68 49.98
N SER A 118 -15.44 32.36 50.17
CA SER A 118 -16.64 32.11 49.39
C SER A 118 -16.47 32.49 47.91
N ILE A 119 -15.72 33.56 47.63
CA ILE A 119 -15.36 33.95 46.25
C ILE A 119 -14.48 32.88 45.61
N GLU A 120 -13.43 32.44 46.31
CA GLU A 120 -12.52 31.39 45.85
C GLU A 120 -13.26 30.07 45.60
N GLN A 121 -14.16 29.66 46.49
CA GLN A 121 -15.00 28.48 46.32
C GLN A 121 -15.90 28.57 45.07
N THR A 122 -16.48 29.75 44.80
CA THR A 122 -17.33 29.94 43.61
C THR A 122 -16.51 29.94 42.32
N LEU A 123 -15.31 30.52 42.34
CA LEU A 123 -14.38 30.49 41.19
C LEU A 123 -13.90 29.06 40.91
N ALA A 124 -13.49 28.33 41.94
CA ALA A 124 -13.12 26.91 41.83
C ALA A 124 -14.29 26.07 41.29
N ARG A 125 -15.53 26.41 41.66
CA ARG A 125 -16.72 25.75 41.13
C ARG A 125 -16.89 26.01 39.63
N VAL A 126 -16.71 27.24 39.16
CA VAL A 126 -16.75 27.59 37.73
C VAL A 126 -15.69 26.80 36.97
N GLU A 127 -14.45 26.78 37.47
CA GLU A 127 -13.35 26.01 36.85
C GLU A 127 -13.67 24.51 36.77
N SER A 128 -14.21 23.93 37.85
CA SER A 128 -14.62 22.51 37.86
C SER A 128 -15.70 22.18 36.82
N LEU A 129 -16.66 23.09 36.62
CA LEU A 129 -17.75 22.92 35.66
C LEU A 129 -17.30 23.19 34.22
N GLN A 130 -16.31 24.07 34.04
CA GLN A 130 -15.66 24.27 32.75
C GLN A 130 -14.92 23.00 32.32
N ALA A 131 -14.18 22.37 33.23
CA ALA A 131 -13.55 21.07 32.98
C ALA A 131 -14.58 19.98 32.69
N ALA A 132 -15.68 19.92 33.45
CA ALA A 132 -16.77 18.97 33.21
C ALA A 132 -17.45 19.18 31.85
N LEU A 133 -17.64 20.43 31.43
CA LEU A 133 -18.15 20.76 30.10
C LEU A 133 -17.19 20.31 29.00
N ALA A 134 -15.88 20.57 29.17
CA ALA A 134 -14.86 20.13 28.22
C ALA A 134 -14.88 18.60 28.05
N GLN A 135 -14.99 17.85 29.15
CA GLN A 135 -15.14 16.39 29.10
C GLN A 135 -16.42 15.95 28.37
N ALA A 136 -17.55 16.64 28.61
CA ALA A 136 -18.80 16.34 27.93
C ALA A 136 -18.72 16.60 26.42
N VAL A 137 -18.03 17.67 26.00
CA VAL A 137 -17.79 17.99 24.59
C VAL A 137 -16.90 16.91 23.94
N ALA A 138 -15.83 16.48 24.60
CA ALA A 138 -15.00 15.38 24.10
C ALA A 138 -15.81 14.09 23.88
N ASN A 139 -16.69 13.74 24.83
CA ASN A 139 -17.56 12.57 24.71
C ASN A 139 -18.57 12.70 23.55
N HIS A 140 -19.11 13.91 23.33
CA HIS A 140 -19.96 14.22 22.18
C HIS A 140 -19.21 14.01 20.86
N ASP A 141 -17.97 14.49 20.76
CA ASP A 141 -17.19 14.37 19.54
C ASP A 141 -16.82 12.92 19.23
N VAL A 142 -16.54 12.11 20.24
CA VAL A 142 -16.37 10.65 20.10
C VAL A 142 -17.65 9.98 19.59
N ALA A 143 -18.81 10.31 20.16
CA ALA A 143 -20.09 9.75 19.71
C ALA A 143 -20.41 10.14 18.25
N LYS A 144 -20.12 11.40 17.88
CA LYS A 144 -20.27 11.91 16.51
C LYS A 144 -19.35 11.18 15.53
N LEU A 145 -18.10 10.94 15.92
CA LEU A 145 -17.13 10.21 15.10
C LEU A 145 -17.56 8.75 14.91
N ASN A 146 -18.04 8.10 15.96
CA ASN A 146 -18.56 6.73 15.88
C ASN A 146 -19.78 6.63 14.95
N LEU A 147 -20.67 7.62 14.98
CA LEU A 147 -21.80 7.71 14.06
C LEU A 147 -21.33 7.89 12.61
N ALA A 148 -20.31 8.71 12.36
CA ALA A 148 -19.75 8.88 11.02
C ALA A 148 -19.08 7.61 10.50
N ARG A 149 -18.35 6.91 11.39
CA ARG A 149 -17.64 5.65 11.12
C ARG A 149 -18.54 4.41 11.05
N SER A 150 -19.84 4.55 11.35
CA SER A 150 -20.81 3.47 11.16
C SER A 150 -21.05 3.18 9.67
N ARG A 151 -20.75 4.12 8.79
CA ARG A 151 -20.73 3.93 7.33
C ARG A 151 -19.29 3.75 6.87
N VAL A 152 -19.03 2.60 6.26
CA VAL A 152 -17.71 2.28 5.73
C VAL A 152 -17.71 2.56 4.23
N TYR A 153 -16.74 3.37 3.79
CA TYR A 153 -16.58 3.78 2.40
C TYR A 153 -15.33 3.16 1.78
N ALA A 154 -15.28 3.08 0.46
CA ALA A 154 -14.09 2.68 -0.28
C ALA A 154 -13.01 3.76 -0.20
N SER A 155 -11.80 3.40 0.26
CA SER A 155 -10.66 4.32 0.34
C SER A 155 -9.99 4.60 -1.02
N VAL A 156 -10.15 3.69 -1.99
CA VAL A 156 -9.55 3.77 -3.33
C VAL A 156 -10.51 3.28 -4.40
N ASN A 157 -10.18 3.51 -5.67
CA ASN A 157 -10.86 2.91 -6.79
C ASN A 157 -10.38 1.46 -6.95
N GLY A 158 -11.30 0.51 -6.99
CA GLY A 158 -10.87 -0.89 -6.96
C GLY A 158 -11.99 -1.89 -7.15
N VAL A 159 -11.62 -3.15 -6.99
CA VAL A 159 -12.56 -4.27 -7.05
C VAL A 159 -12.64 -4.92 -5.68
N ILE A 160 -13.87 -5.14 -5.22
CA ILE A 160 -14.12 -5.85 -3.96
C ILE A 160 -13.91 -7.34 -4.19
N THR A 161 -13.18 -7.98 -3.30
CA THR A 161 -12.97 -9.43 -3.31
C THR A 161 -13.17 -9.99 -1.91
N ASN A 162 -13.63 -11.24 -1.85
CA ASN A 162 -13.81 -12.00 -0.60
C ASN A 162 -14.78 -11.30 0.37
N LEU A 163 -15.93 -10.84 -0.14
CA LEU A 163 -17.00 -10.28 0.67
C LEU A 163 -17.75 -11.38 1.44
N ASP A 164 -17.42 -11.55 2.72
CA ASP A 164 -18.11 -12.49 3.63
C ASP A 164 -19.24 -11.82 4.44
N LEU A 165 -19.35 -10.49 4.34
CA LEU A 165 -20.30 -9.72 5.13
C LEU A 165 -21.72 -9.78 4.55
N GLN A 166 -22.67 -10.29 5.33
CA GLN A 166 -24.09 -10.29 4.98
C GLN A 166 -24.90 -9.37 5.88
N LYS A 167 -26.03 -8.89 5.36
CA LYS A 167 -27.02 -8.12 6.15
C LYS A 167 -27.48 -8.95 7.35
N GLY A 168 -27.50 -8.34 8.52
CA GLY A 168 -27.81 -8.99 9.79
C GLY A 168 -26.60 -9.62 10.49
N GLY A 169 -25.47 -9.78 9.79
CA GLY A 169 -24.21 -10.22 10.38
C GLY A 169 -23.64 -9.20 11.36
N PHE A 170 -22.68 -9.62 12.17
CA PHE A 170 -22.01 -8.76 13.16
C PHE A 170 -20.59 -8.42 12.69
N ALA A 171 -20.31 -7.12 12.57
CA ALA A 171 -19.00 -6.62 12.20
C ALA A 171 -18.22 -6.22 13.47
N THR A 172 -16.95 -6.63 13.55
CA THR A 172 -16.08 -6.35 14.69
C THR A 172 -15.02 -5.33 14.30
N ALA A 173 -14.83 -4.29 15.13
CA ALA A 173 -13.83 -3.27 14.93
C ALA A 173 -12.43 -3.87 14.76
N GLY A 174 -11.71 -3.41 13.73
CA GLY A 174 -10.35 -3.88 13.42
C GLY A 174 -10.25 -5.26 12.76
N LYS A 175 -11.36 -5.99 12.59
CA LYS A 175 -11.38 -7.26 11.84
C LYS A 175 -11.78 -6.99 10.38
N PRO A 176 -10.92 -7.28 9.39
CA PRO A 176 -11.27 -7.11 7.98
C PRO A 176 -12.50 -7.94 7.59
N THR A 177 -13.46 -7.32 6.91
CA THR A 177 -14.69 -7.98 6.41
C THR A 177 -14.69 -8.18 4.91
N LEU A 178 -13.87 -7.41 4.18
CA LEU A 178 -13.66 -7.52 2.73
C LEU A 178 -12.27 -7.04 2.35
N ALA A 179 -11.80 -7.47 1.17
CA ALA A 179 -10.58 -6.96 0.56
C ALA A 179 -10.91 -6.06 -0.64
N LEU A 180 -10.28 -4.89 -0.71
CA LEU A 180 -10.39 -3.97 -1.83
C LEU A 180 -9.06 -3.97 -2.60
N VAL A 181 -9.08 -4.47 -3.82
CA VAL A 181 -7.90 -4.48 -4.70
C VAL A 181 -7.86 -3.15 -5.45
N ASP A 182 -6.84 -2.36 -5.20
CA ASP A 182 -6.64 -1.06 -5.84
C ASP A 182 -6.30 -1.22 -7.32
N ARG A 183 -7.06 -0.53 -8.18
CA ARG A 183 -6.89 -0.57 -9.64
C ARG A 183 -5.75 0.32 -10.12
N ASP A 184 -5.37 1.33 -9.36
CA ASP A 184 -4.41 2.35 -9.78
C ASP A 184 -2.97 2.00 -9.34
N SER A 185 -2.77 0.94 -8.57
CA SER A 185 -1.47 0.52 -8.02
C SER A 185 -0.97 -0.83 -8.51
N PHE A 186 -1.30 -1.22 -9.74
CA PHE A 186 -0.73 -2.43 -10.34
C PHE A 186 0.78 -2.28 -10.61
N TYR A 187 1.55 -3.28 -10.19
CA TYR A 187 2.97 -3.42 -10.50
C TYR A 187 3.29 -4.89 -10.80
N VAL A 188 4.46 -5.15 -11.35
CA VAL A 188 4.92 -6.52 -11.61
C VAL A 188 6.12 -6.83 -10.74
N GLU A 189 6.11 -8.00 -10.10
CA GLU A 189 7.29 -8.58 -9.47
C GLU A 189 7.84 -9.68 -10.38
N GLY A 190 9.03 -9.47 -10.93
CA GLY A 190 9.76 -10.48 -11.70
C GLY A 190 10.80 -11.16 -10.82
N TYR A 191 10.80 -12.49 -10.77
CA TYR A 191 11.79 -13.27 -10.04
C TYR A 191 12.94 -13.66 -10.98
N PHE A 192 14.06 -12.92 -10.91
CA PHE A 192 15.23 -13.11 -11.79
C PHE A 192 16.30 -13.97 -11.13
N GLU A 193 17.08 -14.69 -11.94
CA GLU A 193 18.25 -15.45 -11.45
C GLU A 193 19.35 -14.48 -11.02
N GLU A 194 19.97 -14.77 -9.88
CA GLU A 194 21.10 -14.00 -9.33
C GLU A 194 22.21 -13.75 -10.36
N THR A 195 22.51 -14.74 -11.20
CA THR A 195 23.51 -14.65 -12.28
C THR A 195 23.19 -13.59 -13.34
N LYS A 196 21.91 -13.25 -13.52
CA LYS A 196 21.43 -12.30 -14.54
C LYS A 196 21.29 -10.87 -13.99
N LEU A 197 21.34 -10.66 -12.67
CA LEU A 197 21.13 -9.35 -12.04
C LEU A 197 22.13 -8.29 -12.47
N GLY A 198 23.39 -8.63 -12.75
CA GLY A 198 24.42 -7.65 -13.13
C GLY A 198 24.05 -6.81 -14.36
N LYS A 199 23.15 -7.32 -15.21
CA LYS A 199 22.65 -6.67 -16.43
C LYS A 199 21.34 -5.90 -16.22
N ILE A 200 20.68 -6.05 -15.08
CA ILE A 200 19.46 -5.31 -14.75
C ILE A 200 19.89 -4.02 -14.06
N LYS A 201 19.47 -2.89 -14.64
CA LYS A 201 19.72 -1.55 -14.08
C LYS A 201 18.39 -0.90 -13.69
N LEU A 202 18.47 0.01 -12.73
CA LEU A 202 17.35 0.86 -12.35
C LEU A 202 16.88 1.65 -13.58
N ASN A 203 15.57 1.80 -13.75
CA ASN A 203 14.92 2.44 -14.89
C ASN A 203 15.13 1.78 -16.26
N ALA A 204 15.70 0.58 -16.31
CA ALA A 204 15.82 -0.14 -17.57
C ALA A 204 14.42 -0.42 -18.16
N PRO A 205 14.21 -0.21 -19.47
CA PRO A 205 12.94 -0.50 -20.11
C PRO A 205 12.68 -2.01 -20.08
N VAL A 206 11.45 -2.37 -19.71
CA VAL A 206 11.02 -3.76 -19.68
C VAL A 206 9.76 -3.96 -20.47
N THR A 207 9.64 -5.18 -20.94
CA THR A 207 8.56 -5.64 -21.77
C THR A 207 7.87 -6.78 -21.06
N LEU A 208 6.58 -6.61 -20.83
CA LEU A 208 5.74 -7.47 -20.01
C LEU A 208 4.77 -8.21 -20.92
N ASN A 209 4.82 -9.54 -20.89
CA ASN A 209 3.89 -10.40 -21.60
C ASN A 209 3.05 -11.20 -20.59
N ILE A 210 1.77 -10.83 -20.48
CA ILE A 210 0.84 -11.48 -19.56
C ILE A 210 0.39 -12.82 -20.13
N MET A 211 0.44 -13.86 -19.31
CA MET A 211 -0.01 -15.18 -19.72
C MET A 211 -1.50 -15.17 -20.09
N GLY A 212 -1.82 -15.61 -21.32
CA GLY A 212 -3.18 -15.63 -21.85
C GLY A 212 -3.59 -14.36 -22.60
N GLN A 213 -2.72 -13.36 -22.70
CA GLN A 213 -2.94 -12.15 -23.50
C GLN A 213 -1.88 -12.02 -24.58
N LYS A 214 -2.23 -11.40 -25.71
CA LYS A 214 -1.29 -11.13 -26.82
C LYS A 214 -0.69 -9.73 -26.76
N THR A 215 -1.31 -8.83 -26.00
CA THR A 215 -0.91 -7.44 -25.89
C THR A 215 0.32 -7.34 -24.98
N GLU A 216 1.35 -6.72 -25.51
CA GLU A 216 2.61 -6.50 -24.80
C GLU A 216 2.54 -5.17 -24.05
N ILE A 217 2.82 -5.20 -22.75
CA ILE A 217 2.77 -4.02 -21.87
C ILE A 217 4.19 -3.51 -21.66
N LYS A 218 4.36 -2.19 -21.66
CA LYS A 218 5.64 -1.55 -21.40
C LYS A 218 5.70 -1.07 -19.95
N GLY A 219 6.90 -1.17 -19.38
CA GLY A 219 7.20 -0.70 -18.04
C GLY A 219 8.68 -0.41 -17.89
N HIS A 220 9.09 -0.08 -16.68
CA HIS A 220 10.49 0.12 -16.31
C HIS A 220 10.81 -0.54 -14.98
N VAL A 221 12.09 -0.86 -14.77
CA VAL A 221 12.58 -1.38 -13.48
C VAL A 221 12.50 -0.26 -12.44
N GLU A 222 11.61 -0.39 -11.47
CA GLU A 222 11.42 0.57 -10.36
C GLU A 222 12.39 0.30 -9.22
N SER A 223 12.63 -0.97 -8.88
CA SER A 223 13.56 -1.33 -7.82
C SER A 223 13.99 -2.80 -7.89
N ILE A 224 15.14 -3.10 -7.30
CA ILE A 224 15.66 -4.46 -7.11
C ILE A 224 15.64 -4.72 -5.60
N ALA A 225 15.16 -5.88 -5.18
CA ALA A 225 15.09 -6.21 -3.76
C ALA A 225 16.48 -6.16 -3.09
N ALA A 226 16.53 -5.52 -1.92
CA ALA A 226 17.77 -5.35 -1.16
C ALA A 226 18.20 -6.62 -0.39
N GLY A 227 17.34 -7.63 -0.32
CA GLY A 227 17.64 -8.89 0.35
C GLY A 227 16.53 -9.92 0.15
N ILE A 228 16.90 -11.18 0.32
CA ILE A 228 16.00 -12.33 0.35
C ILE A 228 16.26 -13.11 1.64
N ALA A 229 15.19 -13.65 2.23
CA ALA A 229 15.32 -14.41 3.47
C ALA A 229 16.04 -15.74 3.20
N ASP A 230 17.01 -16.06 4.05
CA ASP A 230 17.68 -17.35 4.05
C ASP A 230 16.75 -18.40 4.68
N ARG A 231 16.20 -19.29 3.85
CA ARG A 231 15.27 -20.34 4.29
C ARG A 231 15.94 -21.43 5.12
N ASP A 232 17.27 -21.55 5.03
CA ASP A 232 18.03 -22.54 5.79
C ASP A 232 18.45 -22.03 7.17
N ARG A 233 18.24 -20.73 7.44
CA ARG A 233 18.50 -20.07 8.73
C ARG A 233 17.21 -19.80 9.49
N ALA A 234 16.87 -20.66 10.44
CA ALA A 234 15.77 -20.41 11.36
C ALA A 234 16.23 -19.50 12.52
N PRO A 235 15.41 -18.51 12.96
CA PRO A 235 15.69 -17.77 14.18
C PRO A 235 15.61 -18.71 15.40
N SER A 236 16.65 -18.78 16.21
CA SER A 236 16.61 -19.52 17.49
C SER A 236 16.30 -18.59 18.66
N SER A 237 15.76 -19.15 19.74
CA SER A 237 15.40 -18.43 20.97
C SER A 237 16.60 -17.71 21.64
N ASN A 238 17.83 -18.15 21.37
CA ASN A 238 19.04 -17.58 21.96
C ASN A 238 19.72 -16.57 21.03
N LEU A 239 19.03 -16.07 19.98
CA LEU A 239 19.59 -15.21 18.93
C LEU A 239 20.78 -15.82 18.17
N LEU A 240 21.06 -17.10 18.36
CA LEU A 240 22.07 -17.83 17.61
C LEU A 240 21.46 -18.31 16.29
N PRO A 241 22.19 -18.28 15.17
CA PRO A 241 21.72 -18.90 13.94
C PRO A 241 21.50 -20.41 14.16
N ASN A 242 20.29 -20.91 13.92
CA ASN A 242 20.02 -22.35 13.84
C ASN A 242 19.92 -22.71 12.35
N ILE A 243 20.93 -23.42 11.85
CA ILE A 243 21.07 -23.73 10.44
C ILE A 243 20.78 -25.21 10.26
N ASN A 244 19.83 -25.53 9.38
CA ASN A 244 19.57 -26.93 9.05
C ASN A 244 20.68 -27.42 8.11
N PRO A 245 21.41 -28.51 8.42
CA PRO A 245 22.47 -29.01 7.53
C PRO A 245 21.84 -29.66 6.29
N THR A 246 21.60 -28.87 5.24
CA THR A 246 21.14 -29.34 3.94
C THR A 246 22.35 -29.58 3.03
N PHE A 247 22.59 -30.84 2.65
CA PHE A 247 23.64 -31.20 1.69
C PHE A 247 23.14 -31.01 0.26
N ASN A 248 23.05 -29.75 -0.17
CA ASN A 248 22.73 -29.41 -1.56
C ASN A 248 24.01 -29.48 -2.42
N TRP A 249 24.28 -30.64 -3.01
CA TRP A 249 25.38 -30.85 -3.96
C TRP A 249 25.17 -30.10 -5.29
N VAL A 250 23.95 -29.60 -5.54
CA VAL A 250 23.62 -28.72 -6.66
C VAL A 250 23.38 -27.31 -6.13
N ARG A 251 24.19 -26.34 -6.59
CA ARG A 251 23.94 -24.91 -6.34
C ARG A 251 23.03 -24.36 -7.42
N LEU A 252 21.86 -23.87 -7.04
CA LEU A 252 20.94 -23.16 -7.92
C LEU A 252 21.02 -21.67 -7.61
N ALA A 253 21.00 -20.84 -8.67
CA ALA A 253 20.93 -19.39 -8.49
C ALA A 253 19.66 -19.01 -7.72
N GLN A 254 19.79 -18.11 -6.75
CA GLN A 254 18.62 -17.62 -6.03
C GLN A 254 17.77 -16.73 -6.94
N ARG A 255 16.47 -16.69 -6.65
CA ARG A 255 15.50 -15.88 -7.39
C ARG A 255 15.31 -14.57 -6.64
N ILE A 256 15.81 -13.48 -7.23
CA ILE A 256 15.77 -12.15 -6.61
C ILE A 256 14.61 -11.37 -7.20
N PRO A 257 13.66 -10.88 -6.37
CA PRO A 257 12.53 -10.11 -6.85
C PRO A 257 13.00 -8.74 -7.36
N VAL A 258 12.60 -8.43 -8.59
CA VAL A 258 12.77 -7.13 -9.22
C VAL A 258 11.37 -6.57 -9.43
N ARG A 259 11.14 -5.39 -8.88
CA ARG A 259 9.88 -4.68 -9.00
C ARG A 259 9.91 -3.80 -10.25
N VAL A 260 8.86 -3.93 -11.04
CA VAL A 260 8.63 -3.25 -12.31
C VAL A 260 7.38 -2.42 -12.20
N ALA A 261 7.49 -1.13 -12.50
CA ALA A 261 6.36 -0.24 -12.66
C ALA A 261 5.80 -0.35 -14.09
N ILE A 262 4.47 -0.24 -14.22
CA ILE A 262 3.78 -0.31 -15.50
C ILE A 262 3.54 1.12 -16.01
N ASP A 263 4.03 1.46 -17.19
CA ASP A 263 3.96 2.84 -17.70
C ASP A 263 2.60 3.18 -18.29
N LYS A 264 2.05 2.24 -19.08
CA LYS A 264 0.76 2.39 -19.74
C LYS A 264 0.05 1.05 -19.80
N VAL A 265 -1.09 0.97 -19.12
CA VAL A 265 -2.02 -0.15 -19.26
C VAL A 265 -2.96 0.18 -20.43
N PRO A 266 -2.99 -0.63 -21.49
CA PRO A 266 -3.99 -0.47 -22.55
C PRO A 266 -5.42 -0.68 -22.03
N ASP A 267 -6.40 0.08 -22.53
CA ASP A 267 -7.80 0.02 -22.05
C ASP A 267 -8.49 -1.34 -22.32
N ASP A 268 -7.96 -2.12 -23.26
CA ASP A 268 -8.41 -3.47 -23.59
C ASP A 268 -7.90 -4.54 -22.62
N VAL A 269 -6.95 -4.20 -21.74
CA VAL A 269 -6.30 -5.15 -20.84
C VAL A 269 -6.83 -5.02 -19.41
N ARG A 270 -7.51 -6.07 -18.95
CA ARG A 270 -7.86 -6.23 -17.54
C ARG A 270 -6.74 -6.94 -16.78
N LEU A 271 -6.04 -6.19 -15.92
CA LEU A 271 -5.07 -6.74 -15.00
C LEU A 271 -5.78 -7.37 -13.79
N LEU A 272 -5.34 -8.57 -13.41
CA LEU A 272 -5.75 -9.20 -12.15
C LEU A 272 -4.48 -9.46 -11.32
N ALA A 273 -4.56 -9.14 -10.03
CA ALA A 273 -3.50 -9.49 -9.10
C ALA A 273 -3.32 -11.02 -9.05
N GLY A 274 -2.08 -11.48 -9.10
CA GLY A 274 -1.72 -12.90 -9.13
C GLY A 274 -1.49 -13.49 -10.52
N GLN A 275 -1.82 -12.78 -11.60
CA GLN A 275 -1.54 -13.24 -12.97
C GLN A 275 -0.05 -13.51 -13.18
N THR A 276 0.25 -14.56 -13.94
CA THR A 276 1.61 -14.88 -14.36
C THR A 276 2.00 -13.98 -15.53
N VAL A 277 3.19 -13.39 -15.45
CA VAL A 277 3.74 -12.50 -16.48
C VAL A 277 5.18 -12.88 -16.77
N THR A 278 5.52 -12.90 -18.05
CA THR A 278 6.91 -13.00 -18.50
C THR A 278 7.50 -11.60 -18.59
N VAL A 279 8.58 -11.36 -17.87
CA VAL A 279 9.28 -10.07 -17.85
C VAL A 279 10.55 -10.21 -18.67
N LYS A 280 10.71 -9.37 -19.70
CA LYS A 280 11.95 -9.25 -20.48
C LYS A 280 12.52 -7.86 -20.29
N VAL A 281 13.71 -7.76 -19.70
CA VAL A 281 14.43 -6.49 -19.59
C VAL A 281 15.19 -6.26 -20.90
N GLN A 282 14.94 -5.13 -21.56
CA GLN A 282 15.68 -4.80 -22.76
C GLN A 282 17.09 -4.33 -22.36
N PRO A 283 18.15 -4.90 -22.96
CA PRO A 283 19.48 -4.34 -22.79
C PRO A 283 19.48 -2.90 -23.35
N GLU A 284 20.16 -1.97 -22.67
CA GLU A 284 20.28 -0.62 -23.20
C GLU A 284 20.92 -0.64 -24.58
N ASP A 285 20.14 -0.31 -25.61
CA ASP A 285 20.71 0.27 -26.81
C ASP A 285 21.27 1.64 -26.40
N LYS A 286 22.59 1.79 -26.53
CA LYS A 286 23.37 3.02 -26.24
C LYS A 286 22.90 4.30 -26.98
N LYS A 287 21.73 4.31 -27.62
CA LYS A 287 21.22 5.43 -28.42
C LYS A 287 20.42 6.50 -27.65
N HIS A 288 20.06 6.29 -26.37
CA HIS A 288 19.25 7.26 -25.62
C HIS A 288 20.00 8.07 -24.54
N GLN A 289 21.32 7.89 -24.35
CA GLN A 289 22.08 8.73 -23.39
C GLN A 289 22.53 10.10 -23.96
N ALA A 290 22.14 10.47 -25.18
CA ALA A 290 22.54 11.73 -25.80
C ALA A 290 21.47 12.83 -25.75
N THR A 291 20.70 12.96 -24.66
CA THR A 291 19.90 14.18 -24.41
C THR A 291 19.54 14.28 -22.92
N ALA A 292 20.53 14.61 -22.09
CA ALA A 292 20.30 15.30 -20.83
C ALA A 292 21.32 16.45 -20.75
N PRO A 293 20.88 17.70 -20.53
CA PRO A 293 21.79 18.84 -20.57
C PRO A 293 22.75 18.78 -19.38
N ALA A 294 24.02 19.05 -19.66
CA ALA A 294 25.08 19.14 -18.67
C ALA A 294 24.76 20.26 -17.66
N THR A 295 24.34 19.89 -16.46
CA THR A 295 24.38 20.80 -15.31
C THR A 295 25.84 21.10 -15.02
N THR A 296 26.25 22.30 -15.41
CA THR A 296 27.58 22.85 -15.16
C THR A 296 27.69 23.10 -13.66
N VAL A 297 28.45 22.26 -12.95
CA VAL A 297 28.87 22.54 -11.58
C VAL A 297 30.00 23.55 -11.67
N SER A 298 29.66 24.83 -11.52
CA SER A 298 30.60 25.92 -11.33
C SER A 298 31.40 25.69 -10.04
N ALA A 299 32.71 25.54 -10.19
CA ALA A 299 33.70 25.49 -9.14
C ALA A 299 33.70 26.77 -8.28
N GLN A 300 33.88 26.61 -6.98
CA GLN A 300 34.17 27.71 -6.05
C GLN A 300 35.46 27.34 -5.29
N PRO A 301 36.53 28.16 -5.35
CA PRO A 301 37.81 27.81 -4.74
C PRO A 301 37.80 28.11 -3.24
N ALA A 302 38.38 27.18 -2.48
CA ALA A 302 38.65 27.34 -1.05
C ALA A 302 39.68 28.46 -0.82
N ALA A 303 39.24 29.51 -0.11
CA ALA A 303 40.11 30.58 0.36
C ALA A 303 40.89 30.12 1.60
N LYS A 304 42.18 30.40 1.57
CA LYS A 304 43.19 30.12 2.58
C LYS A 304 43.29 31.34 3.51
N LYS A 305 42.91 31.20 4.77
CA LYS A 305 43.53 31.86 5.95
C LYS A 305 42.91 31.35 7.24
#